data_AF-A0A7G6SD08-F1
#
_entry.id   AF-A0A7G6SD08-F1
#
_cell.length_a   1.000
_cell.length_b   1.000
_cell.length_c   1.000
_cell.angle_alpha   90.00
_cell.angle_beta   90.00
_cell.angle_gamma   90.00
#
_symmetry.space_group_name_H-M   'P 1'
#
loop_
_entity.id
_entity.type
_entity.pdbx_description
1 polymer ?
#
loop_
_entity_poly.entity_id
_entity_poly.type
_entity_poly.pdbx_seq_one_letter_code
_entity_poly.pdbx_strand_id
1 'polypeptide(L)'
;MTFIRRITPALCRRHAYDLCRRYGISTGEMAPVFGIHHRKFEDFVLRDGLTLKYLECQNNELTIVRDIMELLMKELHRLQLNDETIPVKTRLDALAQLARTMDRVSEMQQRRSEQQRSVTAFNSDELCKALVRIDERIQELARSRADDLVRRQIQSIDDRSISPGMGDERATESAAAP
;
A
#
# COMPACT_ATOMS: atom_id res chain seq x y z
N MET A 1 16.30 13.72 -25.64
CA MET A 1 15.09 14.10 -24.88
C MET A 1 14.11 12.92 -24.91
N THR A 2 14.13 12.09 -23.87
CA THR A 2 13.32 10.87 -23.76
C THR A 2 12.00 11.20 -23.08
N PHE A 3 10.89 11.11 -23.83
CA PHE A 3 9.54 11.20 -23.28
C PHE A 3 9.22 9.92 -22.50
N ILE A 4 9.31 9.99 -21.16
CA ILE A 4 8.77 8.97 -20.28
C ILE A 4 7.24 9.01 -20.44
N ARG A 5 6.71 8.00 -21.12
CA ARG A 5 5.28 7.76 -21.32
C ARG A 5 4.61 7.59 -19.96
N ARG A 6 3.67 8.49 -19.63
CA ARG A 6 2.83 8.42 -18.43
C ARG A 6 1.85 7.25 -18.55
N ILE A 7 2.19 6.11 -17.95
CA ILE A 7 1.24 5.03 -17.69
C ILE A 7 0.35 5.48 -16.53
N THR A 8 -0.95 5.61 -16.78
CA THR A 8 -1.93 6.09 -15.79
C THR A 8 -2.10 5.11 -14.62
N PRO A 9 -2.16 5.56 -13.35
CA PRO A 9 -1.59 4.84 -12.22
C PRO A 9 -2.66 4.32 -11.22
N ALA A 10 -3.79 3.79 -11.70
CA ALA A 10 -4.85 3.35 -10.78
C ALA A 10 -4.44 2.14 -9.92
N LEU A 11 -3.66 1.21 -10.49
CA LEU A 11 -3.11 0.05 -9.76
C LEU A 11 -1.98 0.42 -8.79
N CYS A 12 -1.37 1.60 -8.98
CA CYS A 12 -0.23 2.08 -8.20
C CYS A 12 -0.67 2.78 -6.89
N ARG A 13 -1.84 3.42 -6.87
CA ARG A 13 -2.33 4.15 -5.68
C ARG A 13 -2.65 3.25 -4.49
N ARG A 14 -3.34 2.13 -4.70
CA ARG A 14 -3.65 1.17 -3.62
C ARG A 14 -2.39 0.61 -2.98
N HIS A 15 -1.39 0.27 -3.79
CA HIS A 15 -0.10 -0.19 -3.30
C HIS A 15 0.65 0.89 -2.53
N ALA A 16 0.60 2.14 -2.99
CA ALA A 16 1.18 3.26 -2.26
C ALA A 16 0.49 3.50 -0.90
N TYR A 17 -0.83 3.35 -0.81
CA TYR A 17 -1.55 3.42 0.46
C TYR A 17 -1.13 2.29 1.41
N ASP A 18 -0.97 1.08 0.89
CA ASP A 18 -0.45 -0.05 1.67
C ASP A 18 1.00 0.18 2.11
N LEU A 19 1.83 0.82 1.29
CA LEU A 19 3.19 1.18 1.67
C LEU A 19 3.21 2.23 2.79
N CYS A 20 2.40 3.29 2.66
CA CYS A 20 2.23 4.29 3.71
C CYS A 20 1.78 3.63 5.03
N ARG A 21 0.78 2.76 4.97
CA ARG A 21 0.23 2.07 6.15
C ARG A 21 1.21 1.07 6.76
N ARG A 22 1.79 0.18 5.94
CA ARG A 22 2.64 -0.92 6.43
C ARG A 22 4.03 -0.48 6.81
N TYR A 23 4.58 0.55 6.16
CA TYR A 23 5.97 0.97 6.41
C TYR A 23 6.05 2.35 7.05
N GLY A 24 4.92 2.99 7.35
CA GLY A 24 4.88 4.31 7.96
C GLY A 24 5.42 5.42 7.06
N ILE A 25 5.49 5.19 5.74
CA ILE A 25 5.97 6.18 4.79
C ILE A 25 4.94 7.31 4.74
N SER A 26 5.39 8.54 4.94
CA SER A 26 4.48 9.69 4.95
C SER A 26 3.90 9.95 3.56
N THR A 27 2.72 10.56 3.52
CA THR A 27 2.10 11.02 2.25
C THR A 27 2.97 12.06 1.54
N GLY A 28 3.81 12.80 2.28
CA GLY A 28 4.79 13.74 1.76
C GLY A 28 5.95 13.05 1.03
N GLU A 29 6.44 11.92 1.55
CA GLU A 29 7.48 11.11 0.93
C GLU A 29 6.96 10.30 -0.27
N MET A 30 5.68 9.92 -0.23
CA MET A 30 5.05 9.15 -1.31
C MET A 30 4.69 10.03 -2.52
N ALA A 31 4.32 11.30 -2.33
CA ALA A 31 3.88 12.17 -3.41
C ALA A 31 4.93 12.37 -4.55
N PRO A 32 6.23 12.54 -4.27
CA PRO A 32 7.28 12.58 -5.29
C PRO A 32 7.35 11.32 -6.17
N VAL A 33 7.05 10.14 -5.62
CA VAL A 33 7.04 8.86 -6.38
C VAL A 33 6.01 8.89 -7.50
N PHE A 34 4.90 9.61 -7.28
CA PHE A 34 3.85 9.82 -8.27
C PHE A 34 4.07 11.06 -9.14
N GLY A 35 5.17 11.80 -8.94
CA GLY A 35 5.44 13.06 -9.62
C GLY A 35 4.37 14.13 -9.32
N ILE A 36 3.76 14.09 -8.14
CA ILE A 36 2.72 15.03 -7.72
C ILE A 36 3.09 15.72 -6.40
N HIS A 37 2.42 16.84 -6.14
CA HIS A 37 2.52 17.50 -4.84
C HIS A 37 1.76 16.74 -3.76
N HIS A 38 2.27 16.84 -2.53
CA HIS A 38 1.72 16.23 -1.32
C HIS A 38 0.21 16.42 -1.17
N ARG A 39 -0.32 17.65 -1.26
CA ARG A 39 -1.78 17.92 -1.19
C ARG A 39 -2.59 17.13 -2.22
N LYS A 40 -2.05 16.97 -3.42
CA LYS A 40 -2.72 16.25 -4.51
C LYS A 40 -2.73 14.73 -4.26
N PHE A 41 -1.71 14.22 -3.57
CA PHE A 41 -1.70 12.84 -3.11
C PHE A 41 -2.76 12.63 -2.02
N GLU A 42 -2.88 13.53 -1.06
CA GLU A 42 -3.92 13.48 -0.03
C GLU A 42 -5.34 13.55 -0.62
N ASP A 43 -5.55 14.41 -1.63
CA ASP A 43 -6.81 14.47 -2.37
C ASP A 43 -7.15 13.12 -3.01
N PHE A 44 -6.17 12.36 -3.50
CA PHE A 44 -6.41 11.02 -4.04
C PHE A 44 -6.81 10.03 -2.95
N VAL A 45 -6.18 10.10 -1.77
CA VAL A 45 -6.53 9.27 -0.62
C VAL A 45 -7.99 9.49 -0.22
N LEU A 46 -8.39 10.76 -0.11
CA LEU A 46 -9.77 11.14 0.25
C LEU A 46 -10.78 10.75 -0.84
N ARG A 47 -10.45 10.97 -2.12
CA ARG A 47 -11.30 10.56 -3.25
C ARG A 47 -11.49 9.06 -3.34
N ASP A 48 -10.47 8.29 -2.97
CA ASP A 48 -10.53 6.84 -2.93
C ASP A 48 -11.24 6.32 -1.65
N GLY A 49 -11.82 7.22 -0.83
CA GLY A 49 -12.65 6.88 0.33
C GLY A 49 -11.87 6.54 1.60
N LEU A 50 -10.58 6.87 1.65
CA LEU A 50 -9.70 6.58 2.78
C LEU A 50 -9.45 7.86 3.60
N THR A 51 -9.30 7.71 4.91
CA THR A 51 -8.91 8.81 5.80
C THR A 51 -7.39 8.92 5.88
N LEU A 52 -6.83 10.12 6.05
CA LEU A 52 -5.39 10.27 6.29
C LEU A 52 -4.93 9.48 7.53
N LYS A 53 -5.75 9.47 8.59
CA LYS A 53 -5.55 8.61 9.78
C LYS A 53 -5.43 7.12 9.48
N TYR A 54 -6.07 6.63 8.42
CA TYR A 54 -5.97 5.23 8.01
C TYR A 54 -4.59 4.91 7.41
N LEU A 55 -3.94 5.88 6.76
CA LEU A 55 -2.56 5.77 6.31
C LEU A 55 -1.56 5.96 7.46
N GLU A 56 -1.94 6.76 8.44
CA GLU A 56 -1.21 6.94 9.70
C GLU A 56 -1.41 5.78 10.69
N CYS A 57 -2.17 4.72 10.35
CA CYS A 57 -2.16 3.48 11.12
C CYS A 57 -0.75 2.90 11.08
N GLN A 58 0.06 3.36 12.05
CA GLN A 58 1.48 3.07 12.16
C GLN A 58 1.67 1.56 12.18
N ASN A 59 2.71 1.12 11.49
CA ASN A 59 3.22 -0.23 11.67
C ASN A 59 3.37 -0.48 13.18
N ASN A 60 2.68 -1.51 13.69
CA ASN A 60 2.78 -1.91 15.10
C ASN A 60 4.25 -2.05 15.51
N GLU A 61 5.13 -2.49 14.59
CA GLU A 61 6.56 -2.61 14.85
C GLU A 61 7.25 -1.26 15.07
N LEU A 62 6.93 -0.21 14.30
CA LEU A 62 7.50 1.13 14.51
C LEU A 62 7.01 1.76 15.81
N THR A 63 5.75 1.50 16.17
CA THR A 63 5.17 1.93 17.45
C THR A 63 5.87 1.23 18.61
N ILE A 64 6.05 -0.10 18.52
CA ILE A 64 6.78 -0.90 19.52
C ILE A 64 8.23 -0.41 19.66
N VAL A 65 8.94 -0.09 18.56
CA VAL A 65 10.30 0.45 18.62
C VAL A 65 10.33 1.82 19.31
N ARG A 66 9.37 2.71 19.01
CA ARG A 66 9.27 4.02 19.67
C ARG A 66 9.01 3.88 21.16
N ASP A 67 8.05 3.05 21.56
CA ASP A 67 7.71 2.79 22.97
C ASP A 67 8.93 2.24 23.73
N ILE A 68 9.67 1.31 23.11
CA ILE A 68 10.89 0.75 23.67
C ILE A 68 11.99 1.82 23.82
N MET A 69 12.18 2.70 22.82
CA MET A 69 13.16 3.79 22.90
C MET A 69 12.80 4.81 23.99
N GLU A 70 11.52 5.16 24.12
CA GLU A 70 11.06 6.05 25.20
C GLU A 70 11.29 5.42 26.58
N LEU A 71 11.04 4.10 26.72
CA LEU A 71 11.31 3.37 27.95
C LEU A 71 12.81 3.37 28.28
N LEU A 72 13.67 3.11 27.29
CA LEU A 72 15.12 3.16 27.42
C LEU A 72 15.62 4.54 27.82
N MET A 73 15.12 5.61 27.17
CA MET A 73 15.47 6.98 27.50
C MET A 73 15.07 7.35 28.92
N LYS A 74 13.86 6.96 29.35
CA LYS A 74 13.36 7.24 30.70
C LYS A 74 14.19 6.55 31.77
N GLU A 75 14.54 5.28 31.56
CA GLU A 75 15.34 4.51 32.51
C GLU A 75 16.82 4.93 32.51
N LEU A 76 17.40 5.28 31.35
CA LEU A 76 18.72 5.90 31.28
C LEU A 76 18.76 7.24 32.02
N HIS A 77 17.73 8.06 31.86
CA HIS A 77 17.62 9.32 32.60
C HIS A 77 17.52 9.09 34.11
N ARG A 78 16.76 8.06 34.54
CA ARG A 78 16.65 7.64 35.95
C ARG A 78 17.97 7.12 36.53
N LEU A 79 18.81 6.49 35.71
CA LEU A 79 20.14 6.02 36.10
C LEU A 79 21.21 7.13 36.07
N GLN A 80 21.06 8.14 35.20
CA GLN A 80 21.96 9.30 35.09
C GLN A 80 21.70 10.37 36.17
N LEU A 81 20.49 10.41 36.73
CA LEU A 81 20.21 11.11 37.98
C LEU A 81 20.97 10.39 39.11
N ASN A 82 22.26 10.71 39.26
CA ASN A 82 23.15 10.28 40.33
C ASN A 82 22.73 10.92 41.67
N ASP A 83 21.49 10.70 42.06
CA ASP A 83 20.98 11.14 43.34
C ASP A 83 21.29 10.03 44.36
N GLU A 84 22.16 10.33 45.32
CA GLU A 84 22.54 9.40 46.40
C GLU A 84 21.34 8.93 47.24
N THR A 85 20.18 9.57 47.05
CA THR A 85 18.91 9.24 47.70
C THR A 85 18.13 8.11 47.03
N ILE A 86 18.50 7.68 45.81
CA ILE A 86 17.78 6.60 45.12
C ILE A 86 18.14 5.25 45.75
N PRO A 87 17.16 4.48 46.26
CA PRO A 87 17.41 3.20 46.89
C PRO A 87 18.14 2.23 45.95
N VAL A 88 19.12 1.49 46.47
CA VAL A 88 19.90 0.48 45.70
C VAL A 88 18.98 -0.51 44.98
N LYS A 89 17.84 -0.87 45.58
CA LYS A 89 16.81 -1.72 44.98
C LYS A 89 16.22 -1.10 43.70
N THR A 90 15.90 0.19 43.72
CA THR A 90 15.35 0.93 42.57
C THR A 90 16.37 1.03 41.42
N ARG A 91 17.67 1.08 41.73
CA ARG A 91 18.75 1.04 40.74
C ARG A 91 18.90 -0.34 40.11
N LEU A 92 18.84 -1.40 40.92
CA LEU A 92 18.86 -2.79 40.44
C LEU A 92 17.62 -3.12 39.58
N ASP A 93 16.44 -2.65 39.98
CA ASP A 93 15.22 -2.82 39.20
C ASP A 93 15.28 -2.10 37.84
N ALA A 94 15.87 -0.90 37.79
CA ALA A 94 16.11 -0.17 36.55
C ALA A 94 17.09 -0.92 35.63
N LEU A 95 18.17 -1.47 36.18
CA LEU A 95 19.14 -2.28 35.42
C LEU A 95 18.51 -3.57 34.89
N ALA A 96 17.71 -4.26 35.70
CA ALA A 96 17.00 -5.47 35.26
C ALA A 96 15.94 -5.16 34.18
N GLN A 97 15.29 -4.01 34.27
CA GLN A 97 14.35 -3.55 33.24
C GLN A 97 15.09 -3.18 31.95
N LEU A 98 16.23 -2.48 32.04
CA LEU A 98 17.07 -2.16 30.89
C LEU A 98 17.56 -3.43 30.18
N ALA A 99 18.04 -4.42 30.92
CA ALA A 99 18.44 -5.73 30.38
C ALA A 99 17.31 -6.39 29.58
N ARG A 100 16.10 -6.49 30.17
CA ARG A 100 14.91 -7.04 29.47
C ARG A 100 14.52 -6.24 28.24
N THR A 101 14.73 -4.93 28.27
CA THR A 101 14.41 -4.08 27.12
C THR A 101 15.42 -4.29 25.98
N MET A 102 16.70 -4.46 26.31
CA MET A 102 17.73 -4.80 25.32
C MET A 102 17.51 -6.18 24.69
N ASP A 103 17.12 -7.19 25.47
CA ASP A 103 16.79 -8.52 24.95
C ASP A 103 15.66 -8.43 23.91
N ARG A 104 14.61 -7.65 24.21
CA ARG A 104 13.49 -7.42 23.29
C ARG A 104 13.92 -6.69 22.02
N VAL A 105 14.83 -5.74 22.10
CA VAL A 105 15.42 -5.07 20.92
C VAL A 105 16.22 -6.07 20.08
N SER A 106 17.01 -6.93 20.73
CA SER A 106 17.81 -7.96 20.06
C SER A 106 16.92 -8.96 19.31
N GLU A 107 15.84 -9.44 19.92
CA GLU A 107 14.85 -10.30 19.26
C GLU A 107 14.20 -9.62 18.04
N MET A 108 13.85 -8.33 18.16
CA MET A 108 13.30 -7.57 17.04
C MET A 108 14.31 -7.41 15.90
N GLN A 109 15.58 -7.15 16.20
CA GLN A 109 16.64 -7.07 15.21
C GLN A 109 16.87 -8.42 14.53
N GLN A 110 16.81 -9.52 15.28
CA GLN A 110 16.92 -10.87 14.74
C GLN A 110 15.78 -11.18 13.77
N ARG A 111 14.51 -10.95 14.17
CA ARG A 111 13.35 -11.16 13.30
C ARG A 111 13.45 -10.33 12.01
N ARG A 112 13.91 -9.08 12.11
CA ARG A 112 14.12 -8.21 10.95
C ARG A 112 15.22 -8.74 10.02
N SER A 113 16.29 -9.28 10.60
CA SER A 113 17.39 -9.90 9.84
C SER A 113 16.94 -11.18 9.13
N GLU A 114 16.13 -12.01 9.78
CA GLU A 114 15.52 -13.20 9.19
C GLU A 114 14.55 -12.85 8.04
N GLN A 115 13.77 -11.78 8.22
CA GLN A 115 12.86 -11.27 7.19
C GLN A 115 13.60 -10.56 6.05
N GLN A 116 14.78 -9.99 6.30
CA GLN A 116 15.64 -9.49 5.23
C GLN A 116 16.30 -10.62 4.47
N ARG A 117 16.76 -11.69 5.14
CA ARG A 117 17.34 -12.89 4.49
C ARG A 117 16.38 -13.56 3.52
N SER A 118 15.07 -13.51 3.76
CA SER A 118 14.07 -14.02 2.81
C SER A 118 13.88 -13.13 1.57
N VAL A 119 14.29 -11.85 1.64
CA VAL A 119 14.27 -10.89 0.52
C VAL A 119 15.62 -10.86 -0.22
N THR A 120 16.75 -11.01 0.48
CA THR A 120 18.11 -11.08 -0.10
C THR A 120 18.50 -12.46 -0.64
N ALA A 121 17.58 -13.43 -0.66
CA ALA A 121 17.81 -14.73 -1.30
C ALA A 121 17.98 -14.64 -2.83
N PHE A 122 17.72 -13.47 -3.44
CA PHE A 122 17.98 -13.21 -4.84
C PHE A 122 19.30 -12.49 -5.02
N ASN A 123 20.19 -13.04 -5.85
CA ASN A 123 21.33 -12.28 -6.37
C ASN A 123 20.78 -11.06 -7.13
N SER A 124 21.43 -9.88 -7.04
CA SER A 124 20.93 -8.64 -7.65
C SER A 124 20.63 -8.79 -9.15
N ASP A 125 21.42 -9.61 -9.85
CA ASP A 125 21.24 -9.89 -11.28
C ASP A 125 20.03 -10.81 -11.55
N GLU A 126 19.75 -11.76 -10.65
CA GLU A 126 18.57 -12.62 -10.71
C GLU A 126 17.29 -11.84 -10.44
N LEU A 127 17.33 -10.90 -9.48
CA LEU A 127 16.22 -10.00 -9.20
C LEU A 127 15.90 -9.12 -10.41
N CYS A 128 16.91 -8.51 -11.04
CA CYS A 128 16.72 -7.74 -12.27
C CYS A 128 16.10 -8.59 -13.39
N LYS A 129 16.62 -9.81 -13.60
CA LYS A 129 16.06 -10.75 -14.60
C LYS A 129 14.62 -11.16 -14.28
N ALA A 130 14.28 -11.34 -13.00
CA ALA A 130 12.93 -11.65 -12.58
C ALA A 130 11.99 -10.46 -12.81
N LEU A 131 12.41 -9.25 -12.47
CA LEU A 131 11.63 -8.03 -12.68
C LEU A 131 11.36 -7.77 -14.17
N VAL A 132 12.35 -7.97 -15.04
CA VAL A 132 12.16 -7.87 -16.51
C VAL A 132 11.13 -8.90 -16.99
N ARG A 133 11.23 -10.16 -16.57
CA ARG A 133 10.24 -11.20 -16.94
C ARG A 133 8.83 -10.86 -16.44
N ILE A 134 8.70 -10.30 -15.25
CA ILE A 134 7.42 -9.86 -14.71
C ILE A 134 6.84 -8.73 -15.56
N ASP A 135 7.66 -7.74 -15.93
CA ASP A 135 7.22 -6.62 -16.77
C ASP A 135 6.78 -7.10 -18.16
N GLU A 136 7.56 -7.96 -18.80
CA GLU A 136 7.20 -8.58 -20.08
C GLU A 136 5.86 -9.32 -20.00
N ARG A 137 5.65 -10.11 -18.94
CA ARG A 137 4.40 -10.84 -18.73
C ARG A 137 3.22 -9.92 -18.46
N ILE A 138 3.42 -8.83 -17.71
CA ILE A 138 2.39 -7.81 -17.48
C ILE A 138 2.00 -7.17 -18.81
N GLN A 139 2.97 -6.81 -19.66
CA GLN A 139 2.71 -6.23 -20.97
C GLN A 139 1.94 -7.19 -21.88
N GLU A 140 2.31 -8.47 -21.89
CA GLU A 140 1.62 -9.51 -22.66
C GLU A 140 0.17 -9.67 -22.20
N LEU A 141 -0.06 -9.82 -20.89
CA LEU A 141 -1.39 -9.95 -20.31
C LEU A 141 -2.25 -8.69 -20.57
N ALA A 142 -1.65 -7.50 -20.50
CA ALA A 142 -2.33 -6.25 -20.81
C ALA A 142 -2.79 -6.19 -22.28
N ARG A 143 -1.95 -6.64 -23.23
CA ARG A 143 -2.30 -6.71 -24.66
C ARG A 143 -3.41 -7.73 -24.89
N SER A 144 -3.26 -8.95 -24.37
CA SER A 144 -4.30 -9.98 -24.46
C SER A 144 -5.63 -9.49 -23.90
N ARG A 145 -5.60 -8.76 -22.77
CA ARG A 145 -6.81 -8.20 -22.18
C ARG A 145 -7.43 -7.08 -23.02
N ALA A 146 -6.62 -6.25 -23.66
CA ALA A 146 -7.09 -5.22 -24.58
C ALA A 146 -7.78 -5.84 -25.80
N ASP A 147 -7.17 -6.87 -26.39
CA ASP A 147 -7.73 -7.59 -27.54
C ASP A 147 -9.05 -8.28 -27.19
N ASP A 148 -9.13 -8.92 -26.02
CA ASP A 148 -10.38 -9.53 -25.52
C ASP A 148 -11.50 -8.51 -25.36
N LEU A 149 -11.19 -7.31 -24.87
CA LEU A 149 -12.18 -6.24 -24.71
C LEU A 149 -12.67 -5.74 -26.08
N VAL A 150 -11.77 -5.56 -27.05
CA VAL A 150 -12.13 -5.15 -28.41
C VAL A 150 -13.01 -6.22 -29.08
N ARG A 151 -12.65 -7.51 -28.98
CA ARG A 151 -13.45 -8.61 -29.53
C ARG A 151 -14.84 -8.68 -28.91
N ARG A 152 -14.95 -8.56 -27.58
CA ARG A 152 -16.24 -8.53 -26.88
C ARG A 152 -17.10 -7.35 -27.32
N GLN A 153 -16.48 -6.20 -27.56
CA GLN A 153 -17.21 -5.01 -28.02
C GLN A 153 -17.74 -5.18 -29.44
N ILE A 154 -16.95 -5.75 -30.35
CA ILE A 154 -17.39 -6.07 -31.72
C ILE A 154 -18.54 -7.08 -31.70
N GLN A 155 -18.42 -8.17 -30.92
CA GLN A 155 -19.50 -9.16 -30.78
C GLN A 155 -20.78 -8.56 -30.19
N SER A 156 -20.67 -7.65 -29.21
CA SER A 156 -21.83 -6.97 -28.64
C SER A 156 -22.53 -5.99 -29.61
N ILE A 157 -21.82 -5.52 -30.64
CA ILE A 157 -22.38 -4.66 -31.69
C ILE A 157 -23.10 -5.51 -32.73
N ASP A 158 -22.55 -6.68 -33.10
CA ASP A 158 -23.21 -7.63 -34.00
C ASP A 158 -24.46 -8.27 -33.39
N ASP A 159 -24.45 -8.59 -32.09
CA ASP A 159 -25.65 -9.09 -31.41
C ASP A 159 -26.78 -8.03 -31.30
N ARG A 160 -26.45 -6.74 -31.41
CA ARG A 160 -27.45 -5.65 -31.48
C ARG A 160 -27.96 -5.37 -32.89
N SER A 161 -27.21 -5.73 -33.93
CA SER A 161 -27.62 -5.55 -35.33
C SER A 161 -28.44 -6.73 -35.86
N ILE A 162 -28.37 -7.90 -35.20
CA ILE A 162 -29.17 -9.09 -35.50
C ILE A 162 -30.33 -9.19 -34.49
N SER A 163 -31.22 -8.20 -34.50
CA SER A 163 -32.57 -8.35 -33.94
C SER A 163 -33.60 -8.04 -35.03
N PRO A 164 -34.00 -9.03 -35.85
CA PRO A 164 -35.12 -8.88 -36.77
C PRO A 164 -36.42 -9.08 -35.98
N GLY A 165 -36.92 -8.01 -35.38
CA GLY A 165 -38.28 -7.96 -34.84
C GLY A 165 -39.28 -7.64 -35.95
N MET A 166 -39.74 -8.66 -36.66
CA MET A 166 -40.92 -8.62 -37.52
C MET A 166 -42.22 -8.61 -36.71
N GLY A 167 -43.23 -7.86 -37.20
CA GLY A 167 -44.68 -8.05 -36.96
C GLY A 167 -45.21 -7.59 -35.59
N ASP A 168 -46.33 -6.89 -35.43
CA ASP A 168 -47.53 -6.89 -36.25
C ASP A 168 -48.33 -5.57 -36.18
N GLU A 169 -48.84 -5.22 -37.36
CA GLU A 169 -50.21 -4.79 -37.69
C GLU A 169 -51.03 -3.94 -36.70
N ARG A 170 -51.13 -2.68 -37.11
CA ARG A 170 -52.28 -1.78 -37.10
C ARG A 170 -53.67 -2.47 -37.15
N ALA A 171 -54.48 -2.25 -36.12
CA ALA A 171 -55.94 -2.20 -36.24
C ALA A 171 -56.47 -0.95 -35.53
N THR A 172 -56.77 0.07 -36.33
CA THR A 172 -57.66 1.18 -35.98
C THR A 172 -59.08 0.66 -35.89
N GLU A 173 -59.75 0.82 -34.75
CA GLU A 173 -61.21 0.78 -34.72
C GLU A 173 -61.77 1.97 -33.94
N SER A 174 -62.43 2.82 -34.72
CA SER A 174 -63.25 3.95 -34.31
C SER A 174 -64.65 3.42 -34.05
N ALA A 175 -65.21 3.67 -32.86
CA ALA A 175 -66.65 3.70 -32.68
C ALA A 175 -67.02 4.70 -31.58
N ALA A 176 -67.91 5.61 -31.96
CA ALA A 176 -68.46 6.70 -31.16
C ALA A 176 -69.54 6.23 -30.18
N ALA A 177 -69.69 6.97 -29.07
CA ALA A 177 -70.90 7.49 -28.37
C ALA A 177 -72.18 6.63 -28.26
N PRO A 178 -73.04 6.83 -27.23
CA PRO A 178 -73.22 8.02 -26.39
C PRO A 178 -73.04 7.83 -24.87
#